data_AF-A0A7C1SSU0-F1
#
_entry.id   AF-A0A7C1SSU0-F1
#
_cell.length_a   1.000
_cell.length_b   1.000
_cell.length_c   1.000
_cell.angle_alpha   90.00
_cell.angle_beta   90.00
_cell.angle_gamma   90.00
#
_symmetry.space_group_name_H-M   'P 1'
#
loop_
_entity.id
_entity.type
_entity.pdbx_description
1 polymer ?
#
loop_
_entity_poly.entity_id
_entity_poly.type
_entity_poly.pdbx_seq_one_letter_code
_entity_poly.pdbx_strand_id
1 'polypeptide(L)'
;AERFTADTALRLGLISEVVTAAELDNTLNNMINALLGNGPKAITAAKQLIATIKHQAIDQRLINETSQLIASIRSSAEGKEGLNAFLEKRAANWAPEQL
;
A
#
# COMPACT_ATOMS: atom_id res chain seq x y z
N ALA A 1 14.98 -29.16 5.91
CA ALA A 1 14.98 -27.78 5.38
C ALA A 1 16.36 -27.17 5.64
N GLU A 2 17.00 -26.60 4.63
CA GLU A 2 18.28 -25.89 4.79
C GLU A 2 18.02 -24.46 5.31
N ARG A 3 18.88 -23.97 6.21
CA ARG A 3 18.77 -22.60 6.76
C ARG A 3 19.56 -21.62 5.88
N PHE A 4 19.05 -20.41 5.72
CA PHE A 4 19.72 -19.33 4.99
C PHE A 4 19.65 -18.01 5.75
N THR A 5 20.50 -17.05 5.38
CA THR A 5 20.59 -15.73 6.01
C THR A 5 19.47 -14.78 5.55
N ALA A 6 19.23 -13.72 6.32
CA ALA A 6 18.32 -12.64 5.91
C ALA A 6 18.74 -12.02 4.57
N ASP A 7 20.03 -11.81 4.32
CA ASP A 7 20.54 -11.30 3.03
C ASP A 7 20.18 -12.22 1.86
N THR A 8 20.24 -13.53 2.08
CA THR A 8 19.80 -14.50 1.07
C THR A 8 18.30 -14.42 0.85
N ALA A 9 17.51 -14.30 1.92
CA ALA A 9 16.07 -14.14 1.85
C ALA A 9 15.67 -12.89 1.06
N LEU A 10 16.35 -11.76 1.29
CA LEU A 10 16.15 -10.49 0.59
C LEU A 10 16.44 -10.63 -0.90
N ARG A 11 17.59 -11.21 -1.24
CA ARG A 11 17.99 -11.46 -2.64
C ARG A 11 17.00 -12.38 -3.38
N LEU A 12 16.38 -13.32 -2.68
CA LEU A 12 15.35 -14.20 -3.24
C LEU A 12 13.95 -13.54 -3.31
N GLY A 13 13.79 -12.32 -2.78
CA GLY A 13 12.51 -11.61 -2.75
C GLY A 13 11.51 -12.15 -1.73
N LEU A 14 11.97 -12.91 -0.72
CA LEU A 14 11.11 -13.45 0.34
C LEU A 14 10.80 -12.41 1.43
N ILE A 15 11.71 -11.46 1.62
CA ILE A 15 11.55 -10.31 2.51
C ILE A 15 11.94 -9.05 1.74
N SER A 16 11.38 -7.91 2.13
CA SER A 16 11.55 -6.65 1.40
C SER A 16 12.72 -5.80 1.90
N GLU A 17 13.17 -6.01 3.14
CA GLU A 17 14.18 -5.16 3.79
C GLU A 17 14.92 -5.94 4.88
N VAL A 18 16.20 -5.60 5.09
CA VAL A 18 17.06 -6.13 6.16
C VAL A 18 17.74 -4.94 6.82
N VAL A 19 17.58 -4.83 8.14
CA VAL A 19 18.17 -3.76 8.97
C VAL A 19 18.86 -4.36 10.19
N THR A 20 19.69 -3.57 10.86
CA THR A 20 20.26 -4.01 12.13
C THR A 20 19.18 -4.11 13.22
N ALA A 21 19.44 -4.87 14.28
CA ALA A 21 18.49 -4.99 15.39
C ALA A 21 18.17 -3.62 16.04
N ALA A 22 19.13 -2.70 16.06
CA ALA A 22 18.95 -1.35 16.62
C ALA A 22 18.02 -0.47 15.77
N GLU A 23 17.90 -0.74 14.47
CA GLU A 23 17.08 0.03 13.54
C GLU A 23 15.66 -0.55 13.36
N LEU A 24 15.45 -1.79 13.82
CA LEU A 24 14.23 -2.56 13.56
C LEU A 24 12.95 -1.81 13.94
N ASP A 25 12.89 -1.27 15.16
CA ASP A 25 11.69 -0.57 15.64
C ASP A 25 11.42 0.70 14.82
N ASN A 26 12.47 1.44 14.45
CA ASN A 26 12.34 2.65 13.64
C ASN A 26 11.83 2.33 12.23
N THR A 27 12.43 1.33 11.56
CA THR A 27 12.01 0.89 10.23
C THR A 27 10.57 0.36 10.26
N LEU A 28 10.21 -0.42 11.28
CA LEU A 28 8.85 -0.91 11.48
C LEU A 28 7.86 0.25 11.63
N ASN A 29 8.16 1.22 12.50
CA ASN A 29 7.29 2.37 12.73
C ASN A 29 7.12 3.22 11.48
N ASN A 30 8.19 3.43 10.70
CA ASN A 30 8.10 4.14 9.42
C ASN A 30 7.15 3.42 8.45
N MET A 31 7.22 2.09 8.37
CA MET A 31 6.34 1.31 7.52
C MET A 31 4.89 1.35 7.99
N ILE A 32 4.64 1.24 9.30
CA ILE A 32 3.30 1.35 9.89
C ILE A 32 2.73 2.74 9.61
N ASN A 33 3.49 3.80 9.86
CA ASN A 33 3.06 5.18 9.64
C ASN A 33 2.73 5.43 8.16
N ALA A 34 3.56 4.92 7.25
CA ALA A 34 3.29 5.00 5.82
C ALA A 34 1.97 4.29 5.45
N LEU A 35 1.71 3.10 6.01
CA LEU A 35 0.47 2.36 5.75
C LEU A 35 -0.77 3.08 6.34
N LEU A 36 -0.69 3.55 7.59
CA LEU A 36 -1.77 4.23 8.27
C LEU A 36 -2.08 5.63 7.71
N GLY A 37 -1.12 6.25 7.00
CA GLY A 37 -1.35 7.52 6.29
C GLY A 37 -2.28 7.39 5.07
N ASN A 38 -2.55 6.18 4.58
CA ASN A 38 -3.39 5.96 3.41
C ASN A 38 -4.87 5.77 3.79
N GLY A 39 -5.76 6.09 2.84
CA GLY A 39 -7.18 5.78 2.96
C GLY A 39 -7.41 4.28 3.16
N PRO A 40 -8.13 3.85 4.22
CA PRO A 40 -8.26 2.43 4.55
C PRO A 40 -9.02 1.64 3.47
N LYS A 41 -10.01 2.25 2.80
CA LYS A 41 -10.72 1.60 1.69
C LYS A 41 -9.82 1.52 0.46
N ALA A 42 -9.02 2.54 0.19
CA ALA A 42 -8.08 2.57 -0.94
C ALA A 42 -7.00 1.48 -0.82
N ILE A 43 -6.35 1.32 0.33
CA ILE A 43 -5.37 0.22 0.53
C ILE A 43 -6.03 -1.15 0.36
N THR A 44 -7.22 -1.33 0.95
CA THR A 44 -7.97 -2.59 0.85
C THR A 44 -8.27 -2.92 -0.61
N ALA A 45 -8.78 -1.94 -1.36
CA ALA A 45 -9.10 -2.11 -2.77
C ALA A 45 -7.85 -2.36 -3.63
N ALA A 46 -6.72 -1.71 -3.34
CA ALA A 46 -5.46 -1.96 -4.03
C ALA A 46 -4.96 -3.40 -3.81
N LYS A 47 -4.97 -3.88 -2.57
CA LYS A 47 -4.59 -5.27 -2.26
C LYS A 47 -5.53 -6.28 -2.92
N GLN A 48 -6.83 -6.02 -2.88
CA GLN A 48 -7.83 -6.86 -3.54
C GLN A 48 -7.62 -6.89 -5.05
N LEU A 49 -7.36 -5.74 -5.67
CA LEU A 49 -7.09 -5.66 -7.10
C LEU A 49 -5.88 -6.51 -7.47
N ILE A 50 -4.75 -6.38 -6.77
CA ILE A 50 -3.56 -7.21 -7.00
C ILE A 50 -3.89 -8.70 -6.90
N ALA A 51 -4.63 -9.10 -5.85
CA ALA A 51 -5.02 -10.49 -5.64
C ALA A 51 -5.97 -11.02 -6.73
N THR A 52 -6.80 -10.15 -7.31
CA THR A 52 -7.72 -10.50 -8.40
C THR A 52 -7.00 -10.62 -9.75
N ILE A 53 -6.07 -9.72 -10.05
CA ILE A 53 -5.42 -9.67 -11.38
C ILE A 53 -4.16 -10.52 -11.49
N LYS A 54 -3.59 -10.97 -10.37
CA LYS A 54 -2.39 -11.82 -10.41
C LYS A 54 -2.63 -13.02 -11.33
N HIS A 55 -1.63 -13.34 -12.15
CA HIS A 55 -1.66 -14.43 -13.13
C HIS A 55 -2.68 -14.29 -14.28
N GLN A 56 -3.35 -13.14 -14.42
CA GLN A 56 -4.14 -12.85 -15.63
C GLN A 56 -3.26 -12.27 -16.74
N ALA A 57 -3.61 -12.55 -17.99
CA ALA A 57 -3.01 -11.87 -19.13
C ALA A 57 -3.43 -10.39 -19.16
N ILE A 58 -2.50 -9.51 -19.51
CA ILE A 58 -2.79 -8.09 -19.67
C ILE A 58 -3.45 -7.90 -21.05
N ASP A 59 -4.77 -7.96 -21.08
CA ASP A 59 -5.60 -7.73 -22.25
C ASP A 59 -6.44 -6.44 -22.12
N GLN A 60 -7.12 -6.05 -23.20
CA GLN A 60 -7.94 -4.84 -23.21
C GLN A 60 -9.09 -4.88 -22.20
N ARG A 61 -9.62 -6.09 -21.93
CA ARG A 61 -10.70 -6.29 -20.96
C ARG A 61 -10.19 -5.96 -19.56
N LEU A 62 -9.05 -6.53 -19.16
CA LEU A 62 -8.44 -6.29 -17.85
C LEU A 62 -8.04 -4.81 -17.69
N ILE A 63 -7.48 -4.19 -18.72
CA ILE A 63 -7.17 -2.75 -18.71
C ILE A 63 -8.43 -1.92 -18.46
N ASN A 64 -9.54 -2.23 -19.16
CA ASN A 64 -10.78 -1.49 -19.00
C ASN A 64 -11.38 -1.68 -17.60
N GLU A 65 -11.44 -2.92 -17.11
CA GLU A 65 -11.96 -3.26 -15.77
C GLU A 65 -11.17 -2.56 -14.66
N THR A 66 -9.83 -2.64 -14.70
CA THR A 66 -8.96 -2.02 -13.70
C THR A 66 -9.04 -0.49 -13.76
N SER A 67 -9.10 0.10 -14.96
CA SER A 67 -9.27 1.54 -15.12
C SER A 67 -10.59 2.05 -14.52
N GLN A 68 -11.69 1.33 -14.75
CA GLN A 68 -13.00 1.66 -14.17
C GLN A 68 -12.98 1.54 -12.65
N LEU A 69 -12.39 0.46 -12.11
CA LEU A 69 -12.24 0.27 -10.66
C LEU A 69 -11.44 1.42 -10.03
N ILE A 70 -10.26 1.73 -10.56
CA ILE A 70 -9.40 2.80 -10.04
C ILE A 70 -10.11 4.15 -10.11
N ALA A 71 -10.81 4.45 -11.22
CA ALA A 71 -11.58 5.67 -11.35
C ALA A 71 -12.70 5.78 -10.30
N SER A 72 -13.42 4.67 -10.04
CA SER A 72 -14.49 4.63 -9.04
C SER A 72 -13.95 4.89 -7.63
N ILE A 73 -12.84 4.26 -7.25
CA ILE A 73 -12.17 4.46 -5.95
C ILE A 73 -11.74 5.92 -5.80
N ARG A 74 -11.13 6.50 -6.85
CA ARG A 74 -10.70 7.91 -6.85
C ARG A 74 -11.87 8.88 -6.69
N SER A 75 -13.01 8.57 -7.29
CA SER A 75 -14.22 9.40 -7.22
C SER A 75 -15.08 9.19 -5.96
N SER A 76 -14.70 8.23 -5.11
CA SER A 76 -15.39 7.91 -3.86
C SER A 76 -15.29 9.04 -2.84
N ALA A 77 -16.08 8.96 -1.76
CA ALA A 77 -15.98 9.91 -0.65
C ALA A 77 -14.57 9.95 -0.03
N GLU A 78 -13.92 8.78 0.14
CA GLU A 78 -12.55 8.70 0.68
C GLU A 78 -11.53 9.31 -0.29
N GLY A 79 -11.66 9.01 -1.60
CA GLY A 79 -10.79 9.59 -2.62
C GLY A 79 -10.90 11.12 -2.72
N LYS A 80 -12.12 11.66 -2.65
CA LYS A 80 -12.38 13.10 -2.62
C LYS A 80 -11.83 13.76 -1.36
N GLU A 81 -12.03 13.16 -0.20
CA GLU A 81 -11.47 13.66 1.06
C GLU A 81 -9.95 13.73 1.02
N GLY A 82 -9.26 12.70 0.51
CA GLY A 82 -7.80 12.72 0.39
C GLY A 82 -7.29 13.83 -0.53
N LEU A 83 -7.95 14.02 -1.67
CA LEU A 83 -7.62 15.13 -2.58
C LEU A 83 -7.87 16.49 -1.92
N ASN A 84 -9.00 16.67 -1.25
CA ASN A 84 -9.33 17.92 -0.57
C ASN A 84 -8.34 18.20 0.56
N ALA A 85 -8.02 17.22 1.40
CA ALA A 85 -7.04 17.36 2.48
C ALA A 85 -5.66 17.81 1.96
N PHE A 86 -5.21 17.25 0.83
CA PHE A 86 -3.99 17.69 0.15
C PHE A 86 -4.07 19.14 -0.33
N LEU A 87 -5.16 19.51 -1.01
CA LEU A 87 -5.35 20.88 -1.52
C LEU A 87 -5.46 21.92 -0.40
N GLU A 88 -6.10 21.53 0.71
CA GLU A 88 -6.31 22.35 1.91
C GLU A 88 -5.10 22.32 2.86
N LYS A 89 -4.04 21.57 2.54
CA LYS A 89 -2.82 21.41 3.36
C LYS A 89 -3.12 20.97 4.80
N ARG A 90 -4.08 20.07 4.97
CA ARG A 90 -4.42 19.46 6.26
C ARG A 90 -4.27 17.95 6.19
N ALA A 91 -4.26 17.32 7.37
CA ALA A 91 -4.38 15.88 7.44
C ALA A 91 -5.76 15.43 6.92
N ALA A 92 -5.81 14.27 6.25
CA ALA A 92 -7.07 13.63 5.90
C ALA A 92 -7.75 13.08 7.16
N ASN A 93 -9.07 12.95 7.14
CA ASN A 93 -9.84 12.52 8.31
C ASN A 93 -9.48 11.13 8.87
N TRP A 94 -8.83 10.28 8.07
CA TRP A 94 -8.36 8.96 8.52
C TRP A 94 -6.94 8.97 9.06
N ALA A 95 -6.21 10.09 8.96
CA ALA A 95 -4.85 10.17 9.48
C ALA A 95 -4.88 9.90 11.00
N PRO A 96 -3.92 9.12 11.53
CA PRO A 96 -3.82 8.92 12.98
C PRO A 96 -3.71 10.26 13.70
N GLU A 97 -4.35 10.36 14.86
CA GLU A 97 -4.13 11.49 15.78
C GLU A 97 -2.64 11.51 16.13
N GLN A 98 -2.00 12.67 15.97
CA GLN A 98 -0.59 12.83 16.33
C GLN A 98 -0.50 12.75 17.86
N LEU A 99 -0.02 11.62 18.37
CA LEU A 99 0.35 11.44 19.78
C LEU A 99 1.57 12.29 20.14
#